data_AF-A0AAW1ZPR3-F1
#
_entry.id   AF-A0AAW1ZPR3-F1
#
_cell.length_a   1.000
_cell.length_b   1.000
_cell.length_c   1.000
_cell.angle_alpha   90.00
_cell.angle_beta   90.00
_cell.angle_gamma   90.00
#
_symmetry.space_group_name_H-M   'P 1'
#
loop_
_entity.id
_entity.type
_entity.pdbx_description
1 polymer ?
#
loop_
_entity_poly.entity_id
_entity_poly.type
_entity_poly.pdbx_seq_one_letter_code
_entity_poly.pdbx_strand_id
1 'polypeptide(L)'
;MSSTKCNKKPEPGDLIQIFRSVYQHWAIYVGEGYVIHLAPPSEYAQAGASSLMSVLCDKAIVKKEELCEVVGNDEYSINNLLDKEYEPRPIQDVLRDAHSRLGKELSYSIFNKNCEHFVTELRYGKPQSRQVRLVGMLR
;
A
#
# COMPACT_ATOMS: atom_id res chain seq x y z
N MET A 1 19.59 17.17 -16.68
CA MET A 1 19.39 18.14 -15.58
C MET A 1 18.19 17.67 -14.79
N SER A 2 18.44 16.94 -13.70
CA SER A 2 17.40 16.31 -12.88
C SER A 2 16.79 17.37 -11.98
N SER A 3 15.55 17.78 -12.26
CA SER A 3 14.79 18.68 -11.39
C SER A 3 14.47 17.93 -10.10
N THR A 4 15.21 18.24 -9.05
CA THR A 4 14.99 17.77 -7.69
C THR A 4 13.61 18.22 -7.22
N LYS A 5 12.57 17.41 -7.44
CA LYS A 5 11.29 17.53 -6.73
C LYS A 5 11.61 17.38 -5.24
N CYS A 6 11.18 18.35 -4.43
CA CYS A 6 11.28 18.28 -2.98
C CYS A 6 10.85 16.89 -2.47
N ASN A 7 11.81 16.06 -2.08
CA ASN A 7 11.53 14.82 -1.37
C ASN A 7 11.13 15.20 0.05
N LYS A 8 9.85 15.57 0.23
CA LYS A 8 9.28 15.71 1.57
C LYS A 8 9.44 14.35 2.25
N LYS A 9 10.13 14.34 3.40
CA LYS A 9 10.30 13.12 4.20
C LYS A 9 8.91 12.70 4.73
N PRO A 10 8.53 11.42 4.64
CA PRO A 10 7.25 10.96 5.16
C PRO A 10 7.16 11.13 6.68
N GLU A 11 5.98 11.51 7.13
CA GLU A 11 5.62 11.63 8.54
C GLU A 11 4.79 10.40 8.95
N PRO A 12 4.87 9.93 10.20
CA PRO A 12 4.05 8.80 10.65
C PRO A 12 2.57 9.03 10.31
N GLY A 13 1.92 8.00 9.77
CA GLY A 13 0.54 8.04 9.28
C GLY A 13 0.39 8.42 7.81
N ASP A 14 1.44 8.94 7.16
CA ASP A 14 1.40 9.22 5.72
C ASP A 14 1.18 7.95 4.90
N LEU A 15 0.35 8.09 3.88
CA LEU A 15 0.15 7.04 2.88
C LEU A 15 1.25 7.11 1.84
N ILE A 16 1.90 5.97 1.62
CA ILE A 16 2.95 5.81 0.63
C ILE A 16 2.36 5.06 -0.57
N GLN A 17 2.40 5.72 -1.72
CA GLN A 17 2.03 5.15 -3.00
C GLN A 17 3.30 4.77 -3.76
N ILE A 18 3.46 3.48 -4.09
CA ILE A 18 4.60 2.93 -4.82
C ILE A 18 4.14 2.53 -6.22
N PHE A 19 4.84 3.07 -7.23
CA PHE A 19 4.47 2.93 -8.63
C PHE A 19 5.12 1.67 -9.22
N ARG A 20 4.43 0.53 -9.13
CA ARG A 20 4.87 -0.70 -9.83
C ARG A 20 4.48 -0.64 -11.31
N SER A 21 5.16 -1.41 -12.16
CA SER A 21 4.95 -1.36 -13.62
C SER A 21 3.50 -1.64 -14.06
N VAL A 22 2.79 -2.54 -13.37
CA VAL A 22 1.42 -2.97 -13.75
C VAL A 22 0.36 -2.64 -12.71
N TYR A 23 0.74 -2.09 -11.55
CA TYR A 23 -0.18 -1.83 -10.45
C TYR A 23 0.37 -0.78 -9.47
N GLN A 24 -0.43 -0.34 -8.51
CA GLN A 24 -0.02 0.64 -7.50
C GLN A 24 -0.03 -0.04 -6.13
N HIS A 25 1.11 -0.07 -5.47
CA HIS A 25 1.19 -0.64 -4.13
C HIS A 25 1.05 0.46 -3.08
N TRP A 26 0.34 0.15 -2.00
CA TRP A 26 0.05 1.10 -0.94
C TRP A 26 0.57 0.60 0.39
N ALA A 27 1.17 1.52 1.14
CA ALA A 27 1.68 1.29 2.49
C ALA A 27 1.37 2.50 3.38
N ILE A 28 1.42 2.32 4.70
CA ILE A 28 1.36 3.41 5.66
C ILE A 28 2.71 3.55 6.36
N TYR A 29 3.25 4.77 6.38
CA TYR A 29 4.51 5.04 7.05
C TYR A 29 4.31 5.08 8.57
N VAL A 30 5.16 4.37 9.32
CA VAL A 30 5.02 4.23 10.78
C VAL A 30 6.17 4.84 11.57
N GLY A 31 7.09 5.54 10.90
CA GLY A 31 8.26 6.17 11.50
C GLY A 31 9.56 5.41 11.25
N GLU A 32 10.68 6.09 11.49
CA GLU A 32 12.03 5.51 11.48
C GLU A 32 12.43 4.77 10.18
N GLY A 33 11.86 5.16 9.04
CA GLY A 33 12.14 4.50 7.76
C GLY A 33 11.28 3.25 7.50
N TYR A 34 10.32 2.92 8.37
CA TYR A 34 9.49 1.73 8.23
C TYR A 34 8.09 2.04 7.72
N VAL A 35 7.53 1.07 7.00
CA VAL A 35 6.14 1.06 6.56
C VAL A 35 5.42 -0.22 7.02
N ILE A 36 4.11 -0.13 7.16
CA ILE A 36 3.23 -1.30 7.27
C ILE A 36 2.41 -1.41 5.98
N HIS A 37 2.37 -2.61 5.39
CA HIS A 37 1.59 -2.87 4.17
C HIS A 37 1.10 -4.30 4.10
N LEU A 38 0.17 -4.53 3.17
CA LEU A 38 -0.20 -5.88 2.76
C LEU A 38 0.85 -6.40 1.78
N ALA A 39 1.66 -7.37 2.21
CA ALA A 39 2.58 -8.07 1.34
C ALA A 39 1.86 -9.27 0.69
N PRO A 40 2.03 -9.53 -0.62
CA PRO A 40 1.71 -10.83 -1.16
C PRO A 40 2.51 -11.91 -0.40
N PRO A 41 2.02 -13.15 -0.33
CA PRO A 41 2.81 -14.24 0.19
C PRO A 41 3.94 -14.41 -0.84
N SER A 42 5.16 -14.00 -0.46
CA SER A 42 6.30 -14.04 -1.36
C SER A 42 6.51 -15.48 -1.81
N GLU A 43 6.41 -15.71 -3.13
CA GLU A 43 6.98 -16.89 -3.76
C GLU A 43 8.45 -16.96 -3.38
N TYR A 44 8.79 -17.99 -2.62
CA TYR A 44 10.15 -18.42 -2.40
C TYR A 44 10.71 -19.00 -3.71
N ALA A 45 10.77 -18.23 -4.80
CA ALA A 45 11.33 -18.72 -6.05
C ALA A 45 11.72 -17.58 -7.02
N GLN A 46 13.02 -17.47 -7.18
CA GLN A 46 13.73 -16.93 -8.33
C GLN A 46 13.17 -17.50 -9.66
N ALA A 47 12.20 -16.84 -10.30
CA ALA A 47 11.84 -17.14 -11.69
C ALA A 47 11.07 -15.98 -12.35
N GLY A 48 11.62 -15.49 -13.47
CA GLY A 48 11.03 -14.43 -14.28
C GLY A 48 9.66 -14.78 -14.85
N ALA A 49 8.90 -13.74 -15.22
CA ALA A 49 7.63 -13.75 -15.96
C ALA A 49 6.46 -14.62 -15.42
N SER A 50 6.70 -15.54 -14.47
CA SER A 50 5.67 -16.32 -13.77
C SER A 50 5.09 -15.59 -12.56
N SER A 51 5.63 -14.42 -12.18
CA SER A 51 5.15 -13.62 -11.04
C SER A 51 3.75 -13.00 -11.26
N LEU A 52 3.22 -13.05 -12.49
CA LEU A 52 1.83 -12.72 -12.76
C LEU A 52 0.86 -13.88 -12.44
N MET A 53 1.36 -15.10 -12.22
CA MET A 53 0.53 -16.25 -11.85
C MET A 53 0.29 -16.33 -10.34
N SER A 54 1.19 -15.76 -9.52
CA SER A 54 0.96 -15.52 -8.07
C SER A 54 -0.03 -14.38 -7.78
N VAL A 55 -0.53 -13.70 -8.83
CA VAL A 55 -1.67 -12.77 -8.77
C VAL A 55 -2.96 -13.48 -8.28
N LEU A 56 -2.94 -14.82 -8.21
CA LEU A 56 -4.01 -15.70 -7.72
C LEU A 56 -3.80 -16.27 -6.32
N CYS A 57 -2.78 -15.85 -5.56
CA CYS A 57 -2.68 -16.26 -4.16
C CYS A 57 -3.71 -15.51 -3.31
N ASP A 58 -4.72 -16.25 -2.83
CA ASP A 58 -5.88 -15.76 -2.07
C ASP A 58 -5.55 -15.10 -0.71
N LYS A 59 -4.28 -14.96 -0.33
CA LYS A 59 -3.86 -14.55 1.02
C LYS A 59 -2.76 -13.51 0.98
N ALA A 60 -2.97 -12.35 1.59
CA ALA A 60 -1.91 -11.37 1.83
C ALA A 60 -1.59 -11.29 3.33
N ILE A 61 -0.33 -11.04 3.70
CA ILE A 61 0.10 -10.90 5.10
C ILE A 61 0.44 -9.44 5.36
N VAL A 62 -0.03 -8.89 6.47
CA VAL A 62 0.37 -7.56 6.92
C VAL A 62 1.80 -7.62 7.48
N LYS A 63 2.72 -6.89 6.87
CA LYS A 63 4.14 -6.84 7.28
C LYS A 63 4.57 -5.44 7.66
N LYS A 64 5.61 -5.35 8.50
CA LYS A 64 6.40 -4.14 8.76
C LYS A 64 7.78 -4.35 8.15
N GLU A 65 8.13 -3.52 7.18
CA GLU A 65 9.40 -3.62 6.43
C GLU A 65 9.98 -2.21 6.20
N GLU A 66 11.27 -2.14 5.89
CA GLU A 66 11.91 -0.87 5.56
C GLU A 66 11.34 -0.30 4.27
N LEU A 67 11.02 1.00 4.26
CA LEU A 67 10.47 1.70 3.11
C LEU A 67 11.35 1.48 1.87
N CYS A 68 12.68 1.56 2.03
CA CYS A 68 13.62 1.38 0.93
C CYS A 68 13.56 -0.04 0.33
N GLU A 69 13.45 -1.07 1.16
CA GLU A 69 13.32 -2.47 0.72
C GLU A 69 11.97 -2.70 0.02
N VAL A 70 10.89 -2.14 0.57
CA VAL A 70 9.57 -2.24 -0.05
C VAL A 70 9.54 -1.49 -1.38
N VAL A 71 10.17 -0.33 -1.50
CA VAL A 71 10.23 0.43 -2.76
C VAL A 71 11.12 -0.30 -3.79
N GLY A 72 12.31 -0.76 -3.39
CA GLY A 72 13.27 -1.37 -4.30
C GLY A 72 13.73 -0.40 -5.39
N ASN A 73 13.57 -0.79 -6.66
CA ASN A 73 13.96 0.03 -7.82
C ASN A 73 12.82 0.91 -8.36
N ASP A 74 11.64 0.88 -7.74
CA ASP A 74 10.49 1.64 -8.20
C ASP A 74 10.45 3.07 -7.62
N GLU A 75 9.57 3.91 -8.14
CA GLU A 75 9.31 5.23 -7.57
C GLU A 75 8.23 5.17 -6.48
N TYR A 76 8.26 6.11 -5.54
CA TYR A 76 7.18 6.31 -4.57
C TYR A 76 6.81 7.79 -4.38
N SER A 77 5.62 8.02 -3.86
CA SER A 77 5.16 9.35 -3.44
C SER A 77 4.38 9.28 -2.14
N ILE A 78 4.41 10.37 -1.36
CA ILE A 78 3.47 10.58 -0.27
C ILE A 78 2.15 11.02 -0.88
N ASN A 79 1.09 10.24 -0.71
CA ASN A 79 -0.22 10.53 -1.28
C ASN A 79 -1.33 10.24 -0.27
N ASN A 80 -1.60 11.21 0.60
CA ASN A 80 -2.72 11.17 1.54
C ASN A 80 -4.05 11.41 0.80
N LEU A 81 -4.47 10.36 0.09
CA LEU A 81 -5.43 10.35 -1.01
C LEU A 81 -6.75 11.08 -0.73
N LEU A 82 -7.22 11.04 0.53
CA LEU A 82 -8.55 11.50 0.91
C LEU A 82 -8.52 12.61 1.97
N ASP A 83 -7.37 13.25 2.22
CA ASP A 83 -7.28 14.36 3.20
C ASP A 83 -8.14 15.57 2.83
N LYS A 84 -8.56 15.69 1.57
CA LYS A 84 -9.51 16.72 1.11
C LYS A 84 -10.97 16.35 1.37
N GLU A 85 -11.25 15.07 1.61
CA GLU A 85 -12.59 14.50 1.76
C GLU A 85 -12.89 14.11 3.22
N TYR A 86 -11.86 13.66 3.96
CA TYR A 86 -11.98 13.21 5.35
C TYR A 86 -10.85 13.76 6.21
N GLU A 87 -11.16 14.04 7.47
CA GLU A 87 -10.15 14.30 8.49
C GLU A 87 -9.41 12.99 8.82
N PRO A 88 -8.06 12.97 8.84
CA PRO A 88 -7.32 11.81 9.26
C PRO A 88 -7.57 11.53 10.75
N ARG A 89 -7.59 10.25 11.12
CA ARG A 89 -7.70 9.81 12.51
C ARG A 89 -6.50 10.28 13.33
N PRO A 90 -6.64 10.38 14.67
CA PRO A 90 -5.52 10.67 15.55
C PRO A 90 -4.35 9.71 15.28
N ILE A 91 -3.15 10.27 15.12
CA ILE A 91 -1.97 9.48 14.70
C ILE A 91 -1.70 8.28 15.61
N GLN A 92 -1.92 8.43 16.93
CA GLN A 92 -1.75 7.34 17.88
C GLN A 92 -2.69 6.16 17.59
N ASP A 93 -3.92 6.43 17.15
CA ASP A 93 -4.89 5.40 16.79
C ASP A 93 -4.50 4.71 15.48
N VAL A 94 -4.06 5.49 14.49
CA VAL A 94 -3.57 4.97 13.20
C VAL A 94 -2.41 4.00 13.42
N LEU A 95 -1.40 4.42 14.19
CA LEU A 95 -0.21 3.61 14.45
C LEU A 95 -0.55 2.37 15.29
N ARG A 96 -1.36 2.52 16.35
CA ARG A 96 -1.81 1.39 17.17
C ARG A 96 -2.52 0.35 16.32
N ASP A 97 -3.48 0.78 15.50
CA ASP A 97 -4.27 -0.13 14.68
C ASP A 97 -3.41 -0.78 13.59
N ALA A 98 -2.51 -0.04 12.95
CA ALA A 98 -1.58 -0.58 11.95
C ALA A 98 -0.71 -1.70 12.55
N HIS A 99 -0.12 -1.48 13.73
CA HIS A 99 0.67 -2.49 14.42
C HIS A 99 -0.17 -3.69 14.89
N SER A 100 -1.42 -3.46 15.32
CA SER A 100 -2.34 -4.54 15.73
C SER A 100 -2.71 -5.50 14.60
N ARG A 101 -2.45 -5.12 13.35
CA ARG A 101 -2.73 -5.92 12.16
C ARG A 101 -1.54 -6.75 11.69
N LEU A 102 -0.33 -6.54 12.24
CA LEU A 102 0.87 -7.28 11.83
C LEU A 102 0.68 -8.79 11.96
N GLY A 103 1.14 -9.52 10.94
CA GLY A 103 1.06 -10.98 10.86
C GLY A 103 -0.34 -11.53 10.52
N LYS A 104 -1.39 -10.69 10.44
CA LYS A 104 -2.71 -11.14 10.01
C LYS A 104 -2.71 -11.47 8.53
N GLU A 105 -3.27 -12.64 8.21
CA GLU A 105 -3.62 -13.02 6.85
C GLU A 105 -4.97 -12.38 6.48
N LEU A 106 -5.02 -11.67 5.36
CA LEU A 106 -6.26 -11.21 4.75
C LEU A 106 -6.53 -12.04 3.51
N SER A 107 -7.70 -12.67 3.46
CA SER A 107 -8.20 -13.31 2.25
C SER A 107 -8.64 -12.25 1.24
N TYR A 108 -8.35 -12.45 -0.05
CA TYR A 108 -9.03 -11.89 -1.24
C TYR A 108 -8.19 -11.04 -2.24
N SER A 109 -8.80 -10.87 -3.41
CA SER A 109 -8.31 -10.59 -4.78
C SER A 109 -7.69 -9.20 -5.09
N ILE A 110 -6.70 -9.22 -6.00
CA ILE A 110 -6.10 -8.11 -6.77
C ILE A 110 -5.58 -6.98 -5.87
N PHE A 111 -4.38 -7.24 -5.37
CA PHE A 111 -3.49 -6.47 -4.50
C PHE A 111 -3.70 -4.95 -4.43
N ASN A 112 -4.05 -4.28 -5.53
CA ASN A 112 -4.43 -2.86 -5.57
C ASN A 112 -5.58 -2.48 -4.64
N LYS A 113 -6.72 -3.19 -4.71
CA LYS A 113 -7.91 -2.78 -3.96
C LYS A 113 -7.70 -2.97 -2.47
N ASN A 114 -7.07 -4.08 -2.09
CA ASN A 114 -6.88 -4.41 -0.69
C ASN A 114 -5.82 -3.54 -0.03
N CYS A 115 -4.71 -3.21 -0.72
CA CYS A 115 -3.71 -2.34 -0.12
C CYS A 115 -4.23 -0.89 0.02
N GLU A 116 -4.93 -0.34 -0.97
CA GLU A 116 -5.56 0.98 -0.88
C GLU A 116 -6.65 1.01 0.21
N HIS A 117 -7.51 0.00 0.24
CA HIS A 117 -8.56 -0.16 1.26
C HIS A 117 -7.96 -0.28 2.67
N PHE A 118 -6.90 -1.07 2.83
CA PHE A 118 -6.21 -1.26 4.11
C PHE A 118 -5.64 0.06 4.64
N VAL A 119 -4.91 0.81 3.81
CA VAL A 119 -4.28 2.05 4.29
C VAL A 119 -5.29 3.18 4.51
N THR A 120 -6.36 3.24 3.71
CA THR A 120 -7.44 4.22 3.89
C THR A 120 -8.31 3.90 5.11
N GLU A 121 -8.56 2.62 5.39
CA GLU A 121 -9.20 2.18 6.64
C GLU A 121 -8.37 2.62 7.85
N LEU A 122 -7.05 2.43 7.80
CA LEU A 122 -6.16 2.84 8.89
C LEU A 122 -6.17 4.36 9.10
N ARG A 123 -5.94 5.15 8.04
CA ARG A 123 -5.82 6.61 8.14
C ARG A 123 -7.14 7.32 8.41
N TYR A 124 -8.24 6.90 7.77
CA TYR A 124 -9.52 7.62 7.79
C TYR A 124 -10.64 6.89 8.55
N GLY A 125 -10.45 5.62 8.91
CA GLY A 125 -11.53 4.78 9.45
C GLY A 125 -12.62 4.46 8.42
N LYS A 126 -12.38 4.81 7.15
CA LYS A 126 -13.27 4.63 6.01
C LYS A 126 -12.49 3.94 4.90
N PRO A 127 -12.67 2.63 4.71
CA PRO A 127 -11.99 1.95 3.63
C PRO A 127 -12.53 2.41 2.28
N GLN A 128 -11.65 2.86 1.39
CA GLN A 128 -12.03 3.30 0.05
C GLN A 128 -10.98 2.85 -0.97
N SER A 129 -11.45 2.46 -2.16
CA SER A 129 -10.59 2.32 -3.33
C SER A 129 -11.17 3.09 -4.50
N ARG A 130 -10.39 3.95 -5.14
CA ARG A 130 -10.85 4.83 -6.23
C ARG A 130 -10.95 4.12 -7.59
N GLN A 131 -10.70 2.81 -7.65
CA GLN A 131 -10.81 2.06 -8.90
C GLN A 131 -12.26 1.69 -9.21
N VAL A 132 -12.90 2.55 -10.01
CA VAL A 132 -14.14 2.23 -10.72
C VAL A 132 -13.89 0.98 -11.57
N ARG A 133 -14.73 -0.04 -11.43
CA ARG A 133 -14.83 -1.13 -12.40
C ARG A 133 -15.04 -0.49 -13.78
N LEU A 134 -14.03 -0.48 -14.64
CA LEU A 134 -14.26 -0.57 -16.09
C LEU A 134 -14.79 -1.98 -16.38
N VAL A 135 -16.00 -2.26 -15.90
CA VAL A 135 -16.80 -3.42 -16.32
C VAL A 135 -18.08 -2.83 -16.85
N GLY A 136 -18.08 -2.52 -18.15
CA GLY A 136 -19.29 -2.11 -18.86
C GLY A 136 -19.07 -1.09 -19.97
N MET A 137 -18.22 -1.37 -20.95
CA MET A 137 -18.48 -0.90 -22.33
C MET A 137 -17.74 -1.79 -23.34
N LEU A 138 -18.20 -3.03 -23.45
CA LEU A 138 -18.31 -3.67 -24.76
C LEU A 138 -19.80 -3.61 -25.10
N ARG A 139 -20.15 -2.65 -25.96
CA ARG A 139 -21.32 -2.75 -26.83
C ARG A 139 -20.80 -3.04 -28.22
#